data_AF-A0AAE5XGL4-F1
#
_entry.id   AF-A0AAE5XGL4-F1
#
_cell.length_a   1.000
_cell.length_b   1.000
_cell.length_c   1.000
_cell.angle_alpha   90.00
_cell.angle_beta   90.00
_cell.angle_gamma   90.00
#
_symmetry.space_group_name_H-M   'P 1'
#
loop_
_entity.id
_entity.type
_entity.pdbx_description
1 polymer ?
#
loop_
_entity_poly.entity_id
_entity_poly.type
_entity_poly.pdbx_seq_one_letter_code
_entity_poly.pdbx_strand_id
1 'polypeptide(L)'
;MLDTSSLQCFKEHCPGFRHYYALVDCAIDERIYPQITKSSCDSSTLFWHGIGETLKAASPHIVELGSDPFTQWLFQEGWGNSWCIFLASNKPMTELVQHFRRLAKVRGPNNENWYFRYCDPRYMRVLLPLSDSAQLNRIMGDTGVF
;
A
#
# COMPACT_ATOMS: atom_id res chain seq x y z
N MET A 1 15.65 10.29 -21.48
CA MET A 1 15.70 9.44 -20.28
C MET A 1 14.32 8.86 -20.14
N LEU A 2 14.14 7.54 -20.22
CA LEU A 2 12.83 6.93 -20.01
C LEU A 2 12.45 7.15 -18.54
N ASP A 3 11.28 7.73 -18.30
CA ASP A 3 10.74 7.90 -16.95
C ASP A 3 10.30 6.52 -16.44
N THR A 4 11.22 5.84 -15.74
CA THR A 4 11.01 4.50 -15.17
C THR A 4 9.99 4.50 -14.04
N SER A 5 9.60 5.67 -13.55
CA SER A 5 8.72 5.85 -12.40
C SER A 5 7.36 6.34 -12.88
N SER A 6 6.63 5.48 -13.58
CA SER A 6 5.28 5.81 -14.09
C SER A 6 4.35 4.62 -14.04
N LEU A 7 3.03 4.87 -14.04
CA LEU A 7 2.03 3.79 -14.11
C LEU A 7 2.20 2.96 -15.38
N GLN A 8 2.58 3.57 -16.50
CA GLN A 8 2.80 2.85 -17.75
C GLN A 8 3.97 1.86 -17.62
N CYS A 9 5.09 2.32 -17.08
CA CYS A 9 6.24 1.46 -16.79
C CYS A 9 5.85 0.32 -15.82
N PHE A 10 5.06 0.62 -14.78
CA PHE A 10 4.60 -0.41 -13.85
C PHE A 10 3.73 -1.47 -14.53
N LYS A 11 2.82 -1.07 -15.42
CA LYS A 11 1.99 -1.98 -16.22
C LYS A 11 2.83 -2.85 -17.19
N GLU A 12 3.89 -2.30 -17.74
CA GLU A 12 4.80 -3.03 -18.62
C GLU A 12 5.62 -4.10 -17.87
N HIS A 13 6.00 -3.82 -16.62
CA HIS A 13 6.70 -4.79 -15.76
C HIS A 13 5.76 -5.84 -15.16
N CYS A 14 4.49 -5.50 -14.96
CA CYS A 14 3.49 -6.40 -14.39
C CYS A 14 2.26 -6.52 -15.31
N PRO A 15 2.41 -7.04 -16.55
CA PRO A 15 1.31 -7.11 -17.50
C PRO A 15 0.26 -8.15 -17.08
N GLY A 16 -0.97 -7.96 -17.56
CA GLY A 16 -2.05 -8.96 -17.43
C GLY A 16 -2.85 -8.90 -16.13
N PHE A 17 -2.52 -8.00 -15.20
CA PHE A 17 -3.33 -7.74 -14.01
C PHE A 17 -4.49 -6.78 -14.31
N ARG A 18 -5.63 -7.02 -13.66
CA ARG A 18 -6.84 -6.18 -13.79
C ARG A 18 -6.70 -4.83 -13.08
N HIS A 19 -5.99 -4.80 -11.96
CA HIS A 19 -5.89 -3.64 -11.09
C HIS A 19 -4.44 -3.34 -10.74
N TYR A 20 -4.17 -2.05 -10.55
CA TYR A 20 -2.89 -1.54 -10.09
C TYR A 20 -3.19 -0.62 -8.92
N TYR A 21 -2.59 -0.92 -7.77
CA TYR A 21 -2.83 -0.24 -6.52
C TYR A 21 -1.53 0.35 -5.98
N ALA A 22 -1.68 1.35 -5.11
CA ALA A 22 -0.64 1.75 -4.18
C ALA A 22 -1.11 1.52 -2.75
N LEU A 23 -0.31 0.79 -1.97
CA LEU A 23 -0.42 0.74 -0.52
C LEU A 23 0.41 1.89 0.06
N VAL A 24 -0.25 2.96 0.48
CA VAL A 24 0.35 4.24 0.85
C VAL A 24 0.43 4.37 2.37
N ASP A 25 1.62 4.68 2.90
CA ASP A 25 1.82 5.02 4.31
C ASP A 25 1.69 6.54 4.50
N CYS A 26 0.46 7.00 4.78
CA CYS A 26 0.16 8.43 4.95
C CYS A 26 0.88 9.07 6.15
N ALA A 27 1.46 8.29 7.05
CA ALA A 27 2.22 8.83 8.18
C ALA A 27 3.64 9.29 7.79
N ILE A 28 4.12 8.96 6.58
CA ILE A 28 5.47 9.31 6.13
C ILE A 28 5.57 10.78 5.71
N ASP A 29 4.53 11.33 5.10
CA ASP A 29 4.53 12.72 4.61
C ASP A 29 3.11 13.30 4.69
N GLU A 30 2.98 14.46 5.35
CA GLU A 30 1.70 15.13 5.60
C GLU A 30 0.96 15.56 4.32
N ARG A 31 1.68 15.66 3.19
CA ARG A 31 1.09 16.02 1.89
C ARG A 31 0.24 14.88 1.31
N ILE A 32 0.47 13.63 1.71
CA ILE A 32 -0.12 12.44 1.09
C ILE A 32 -1.65 12.42 1.26
N TYR A 33 -2.14 12.42 2.49
CA TYR A 33 -3.57 12.25 2.74
C TYR A 33 -4.43 13.36 2.10
N PRO A 34 -4.04 14.65 2.15
CA PRO A 34 -4.73 15.70 1.41
C PRO A 34 -4.79 15.49 -0.11
N GLN A 35 -3.81 14.81 -0.71
CA GLN A 35 -3.83 14.50 -2.14
C GLN A 35 -4.76 13.32 -2.43
N ILE A 36 -4.79 12.30 -1.58
CA ILE A 36 -5.76 11.19 -1.69
C ILE A 36 -7.19 11.74 -1.61
N THR A 37 -7.50 12.61 -0.65
CA THR A 37 -8.86 13.13 -0.46
C THR A 37 -9.32 14.08 -1.56
N LYS A 38 -8.39 14.71 -2.29
CA LYS A 38 -8.69 15.56 -3.46
C LYS A 38 -8.78 14.77 -4.76
N SER A 39 -8.21 13.57 -4.80
CA SER A 39 -8.23 12.72 -5.99
C SER A 39 -9.61 12.15 -6.25
N SER A 40 -9.87 11.77 -7.50
CA SER A 40 -11.04 10.98 -7.90
C SER A 40 -10.78 9.47 -7.86
N CYS A 41 -9.60 9.04 -7.40
CA CYS A 41 -9.24 7.64 -7.27
C CYS A 41 -10.12 6.95 -6.23
N ASP A 42 -10.54 5.72 -6.55
CA ASP A 42 -11.06 4.81 -5.53
C ASP A 42 -9.96 4.57 -4.49
N SER A 43 -10.32 4.72 -3.22
CA SER A 43 -9.39 4.53 -2.10
C SER A 43 -10.09 4.05 -0.84
N SER A 44 -9.32 3.41 0.05
CA SER A 44 -9.82 2.95 1.34
C SER A 44 -8.75 2.99 2.42
N THR A 45 -9.14 3.43 3.61
CA THR A 45 -8.30 3.31 4.81
C THR A 45 -8.20 1.86 5.28
N LEU A 46 -7.01 1.47 5.69
CA LEU A 46 -6.72 0.14 6.23
C LEU A 46 -6.88 0.06 7.75
N PHE A 47 -7.37 1.12 8.39
CA PHE A 47 -7.86 1.06 9.75
C PHE A 47 -9.38 0.79 9.77
N TRP A 48 -9.89 0.40 10.93
CA TRP A 48 -11.30 0.06 11.12
C TRP A 48 -12.21 1.29 11.03
N HIS A 49 -13.49 1.04 10.80
CA HIS A 49 -14.50 2.09 10.77
C HIS A 49 -14.61 2.80 12.14
N GLY A 50 -14.96 4.08 12.14
CA GLY A 50 -15.21 4.86 13.36
C GLY A 50 -13.96 5.48 14.01
N ILE A 51 -12.79 5.40 13.37
CA ILE A 51 -11.62 6.17 13.80
C ILE A 51 -11.84 7.69 13.55
N GLY A 52 -11.25 8.53 14.41
CA GLY A 52 -11.26 9.97 14.20
C GLY A 52 -10.45 10.40 12.98
N GLU A 53 -10.79 11.55 12.39
CA GLU A 53 -10.16 12.04 11.15
C GLU A 53 -8.64 12.20 11.25
N THR A 54 -8.10 12.60 12.41
CA THR A 54 -6.64 12.67 12.62
C THR A 54 -5.97 11.31 12.45
N LEU A 55 -6.57 10.26 13.02
CA LEU A 55 -6.03 8.92 12.92
C LEU A 55 -6.23 8.34 11.52
N LYS A 56 -7.34 8.67 10.87
CA LYS A 56 -7.57 8.32 9.46
C LYS A 56 -6.53 8.98 8.56
N ALA A 57 -6.23 10.26 8.76
CA ALA A 57 -5.23 10.98 7.98
C ALA A 57 -3.84 10.36 8.06
N ALA A 58 -3.47 9.81 9.21
CA ALA A 58 -2.21 9.09 9.41
C ALA A 58 -2.29 7.59 9.06
N SER A 59 -3.48 7.06 8.76
CA SER A 59 -3.65 5.63 8.51
C SER A 59 -3.12 5.22 7.14
N PRO A 60 -2.63 3.98 6.98
CA PRO A 60 -2.31 3.46 5.67
C PRO A 60 -3.56 3.39 4.78
N HIS A 61 -3.41 3.73 3.51
CA HIS A 61 -4.47 3.68 2.51
C HIS A 61 -4.09 2.75 1.37
N ILE A 62 -5.09 2.11 0.77
CA ILE A 62 -4.96 1.55 -0.56
C ILE A 62 -5.66 2.48 -1.55
N VAL A 63 -5.02 2.76 -2.69
CA VAL A 63 -5.53 3.65 -3.74
C VAL A 63 -5.41 2.95 -5.09
N GLU A 64 -6.48 2.95 -5.90
CA GLU A 64 -6.45 2.44 -7.27
C GLU A 64 -5.79 3.45 -8.22
N LEU A 65 -4.79 2.98 -8.97
CA LEU A 65 -3.98 3.80 -9.85
C LEU A 65 -4.58 3.83 -11.26
N GLY A 66 -4.69 5.04 -11.80
CA GLY A 66 -5.35 5.29 -13.08
C GLY A 66 -4.82 6.54 -13.76
N SER A 67 -5.69 7.23 -14.49
CA SER A 67 -5.36 8.47 -15.20
C SER A 67 -5.47 9.73 -14.33
N ASP A 68 -5.89 9.61 -13.07
CA ASP A 68 -6.00 10.74 -12.16
C ASP A 68 -4.61 11.38 -11.90
N PRO A 69 -4.50 12.73 -11.85
CA PRO A 69 -3.24 13.41 -11.56
C PRO A 69 -2.55 12.95 -10.27
N PHE A 70 -3.30 12.46 -9.29
CA PHE A 70 -2.75 11.84 -8.08
C PHE A 70 -1.78 10.71 -8.40
N THR A 71 -2.10 9.87 -9.39
CA THR A 71 -1.23 8.74 -9.76
C THR A 71 0.12 9.25 -10.26
N GLN A 72 0.12 10.22 -11.18
CA GLN A 72 1.35 10.81 -11.68
C GLN A 72 2.15 11.49 -10.57
N TRP A 73 1.48 12.27 -9.70
CA TRP A 73 2.10 12.92 -8.55
C TRP A 73 2.75 11.91 -7.59
N LEU A 74 2.06 10.81 -7.29
CA LEU A 74 2.56 9.76 -6.40
C LEU A 74 3.84 9.12 -6.95
N PHE A 75 3.91 8.90 -8.27
CA PHE A 75 5.12 8.40 -8.92
C PHE A 75 6.25 9.44 -8.96
N GLN A 76 5.95 10.71 -9.27
CA GLN A 76 6.96 11.75 -9.38
C GLN A 76 7.58 12.14 -8.04
N GLU A 77 6.75 12.27 -7.00
CA GLU A 77 7.17 12.74 -5.69
C GLU A 77 7.40 11.61 -4.69
N GLY A 78 6.68 10.50 -4.81
CA GLY A 78 6.74 9.39 -3.85
C GLY A 78 7.78 8.33 -4.19
N TRP A 79 8.18 8.22 -5.46
CA TRP A 79 9.20 7.24 -5.87
C TRP A 79 10.55 7.54 -5.22
N GLY A 80 11.19 6.52 -4.66
CA GLY A 80 12.43 6.68 -3.89
C GLY A 80 12.24 7.21 -2.46
N ASN A 81 11.12 7.87 -2.16
CA ASN A 81 10.83 8.44 -0.84
C ASN A 81 10.07 7.47 0.09
N SER A 82 9.89 6.21 -0.33
CA SER A 82 9.25 5.16 0.46
C SER A 82 7.80 5.47 0.87
N TRP A 83 7.07 6.28 0.10
CA TRP A 83 5.68 6.64 0.42
C TRP A 83 4.69 5.49 0.29
N CYS A 84 4.95 4.57 -0.63
CA CYS A 84 4.03 3.49 -0.91
C CYS A 84 4.75 2.24 -1.44
N ILE A 85 4.01 1.13 -1.41
CA ILE A 85 4.32 -0.10 -2.12
C ILE A 85 3.33 -0.21 -3.28
N PHE A 86 3.83 -0.35 -4.50
CA PHE A 86 3.00 -0.59 -5.67
C PHE A 86 2.59 -2.06 -5.72
N LEU A 87 1.37 -2.34 -6.18
CA LEU A 87 0.78 -3.69 -6.19
C LEU A 87 -0.05 -3.89 -7.46
N ALA A 88 0.28 -4.89 -8.26
CA ALA A 88 -0.56 -5.34 -9.37
C ALA A 88 -1.37 -6.56 -8.93
N SER A 89 -2.69 -6.54 -9.13
CA SER A 89 -3.60 -7.55 -8.59
C SER A 89 -4.76 -7.88 -9.54
N ASN A 90 -5.26 -9.11 -9.45
CA ASN A 90 -6.52 -9.52 -10.06
C ASN A 90 -7.70 -9.43 -9.10
N LYS A 91 -7.43 -9.07 -7.83
CA LYS A 91 -8.44 -8.94 -6.79
C LYS A 91 -8.99 -7.52 -6.74
N PRO A 92 -10.29 -7.36 -6.46
CA PRO A 92 -10.85 -6.05 -6.18
C PRO A 92 -10.28 -5.49 -4.87
N MET A 93 -10.27 -4.17 -4.76
CA MET A 93 -9.78 -3.44 -3.59
C MET A 93 -10.37 -3.93 -2.27
N THR A 94 -11.65 -4.32 -2.24
CA THR A 94 -12.32 -4.79 -1.02
C THR A 94 -11.64 -6.03 -0.42
N GLU A 95 -11.17 -6.97 -1.25
CA GLU A 95 -10.43 -8.14 -0.79
C GLU A 95 -9.03 -7.76 -0.26
N LEU A 96 -8.35 -6.83 -0.94
CA LEU A 96 -7.04 -6.33 -0.51
C LEU A 96 -7.13 -5.60 0.83
N VAL A 97 -8.14 -4.75 1.00
CA VAL A 97 -8.44 -4.06 2.26
C VAL A 97 -8.62 -5.07 3.38
N GLN A 98 -9.42 -6.12 3.17
CA GLN A 98 -9.62 -7.18 4.17
C GLN A 98 -8.34 -7.96 4.48
N HIS A 99 -7.49 -8.21 3.49
CA HIS A 99 -6.19 -8.85 3.67
C HIS A 99 -5.25 -8.00 4.53
N PHE A 100 -4.96 -6.78 4.10
CA PHE A 100 -4.00 -5.91 4.79
C PHE A 100 -4.46 -5.52 6.20
N ARG A 101 -5.77 -5.34 6.40
CA ARG A 101 -6.34 -5.13 7.74
C ARG A 101 -6.06 -6.28 8.72
N ARG A 102 -6.02 -7.54 8.24
CA ARG A 102 -5.64 -8.70 9.07
C ARG A 102 -4.17 -8.70 9.46
N LEU A 103 -3.32 -8.00 8.70
CA LEU A 103 -1.91 -7.84 9.00
C LEU A 103 -1.64 -6.76 10.05
N ALA A 104 -2.53 -5.78 10.21
CA ALA A 104 -2.28 -4.60 11.03
C ALA A 104 -1.95 -4.88 12.50
N LYS A 105 -2.39 -6.01 13.04
CA LYS A 105 -2.06 -6.45 14.41
C LYS A 105 -1.39 -7.82 14.40
N VAL A 106 -0.24 -7.90 15.05
CA VAL A 106 0.52 -9.15 15.27
C VAL A 106 0.73 -9.37 16.76
N ARG A 107 1.07 -10.61 17.15
CA ARG A 107 1.41 -10.94 18.54
C ARG A 107 2.91 -10.80 18.76
N GLY A 108 3.29 -10.08 19.81
CA GLY A 108 4.66 -9.98 20.28
C GLY A 108 5.10 -11.23 21.04
N PRO A 109 6.40 -11.30 21.43
CA PRO A 109 6.96 -12.45 22.15
C PRO A 109 6.26 -12.78 23.48
N ASN A 110 5.63 -11.80 24.11
CA ASN A 110 4.90 -11.95 25.38
C ASN A 110 3.38 -11.98 25.17
N ASN A 111 2.92 -12.31 23.96
CA ASN A 111 1.50 -12.36 23.56
C ASN A 111 0.78 -11.00 23.60
N GLU A 112 1.51 -9.89 23.68
CA GLU A 112 0.98 -8.55 23.54
C GLU A 112 0.60 -8.22 22.09
N ASN A 113 -0.27 -7.23 21.89
CA ASN A 113 -0.64 -6.78 20.54
C ASN A 113 0.34 -5.71 20.06
N TRP A 114 0.97 -5.94 18.90
CA TRP A 114 1.80 -4.94 18.20
C TRP A 114 1.14 -4.51 16.89
N TYR A 115 1.42 -3.28 16.48
CA TYR A 115 1.05 -2.78 15.16
C TYR A 115 2.15 -3.11 14.15
N PHE A 116 1.77 -3.83 13.11
CA PHE A 116 2.70 -4.26 12.08
C PHE A 116 2.76 -3.23 10.95
N ARG A 117 3.96 -2.71 10.67
CA ARG A 117 4.20 -1.69 9.64
C ARG A 117 4.32 -2.28 8.24
N TYR A 118 3.33 -3.08 7.83
CA TYR A 118 3.34 -3.74 6.53
C TYR A 118 3.27 -2.77 5.33
N CYS A 119 2.86 -1.52 5.55
CA CYS A 119 2.81 -0.47 4.53
C CYS A 119 4.13 0.29 4.36
N ASP A 120 5.11 0.17 5.27
CA ASP A 120 6.39 0.87 5.17
C ASP A 120 7.33 0.07 4.25
N PRO A 121 7.66 0.58 3.04
CA PRO A 121 8.49 -0.15 2.09
C PRO A 121 9.90 -0.46 2.63
N ARG A 122 10.42 0.38 3.55
CA ARG A 122 11.76 0.20 4.14
C ARG A 122 11.75 -0.99 5.09
N TYR A 123 10.69 -1.12 5.87
CA TYR A 123 10.50 -2.25 6.75
C TYR A 123 10.25 -3.54 5.97
N MET A 124 9.37 -3.50 4.96
CA MET A 124 9.06 -4.65 4.11
C MET A 124 10.27 -5.17 3.32
N ARG A 125 11.14 -4.27 2.84
CA ARG A 125 12.39 -4.64 2.15
C ARG A 125 13.35 -5.46 3.03
N VAL A 126 13.36 -5.22 4.34
CA VAL A 126 14.17 -5.98 5.30
C VAL A 126 13.46 -7.26 5.72
N LEU A 127 12.15 -7.21 5.93
CA LEU A 127 11.38 -8.33 6.46
C LEU A 127 11.19 -9.46 5.46
N LEU A 128 10.82 -9.17 4.21
CA LEU A 128 10.47 -10.21 3.22
C LEU A 128 11.61 -11.21 2.98
N PRO A 129 12.89 -10.79 2.80
CA PRO A 129 13.99 -11.73 2.62
C PRO A 129 14.28 -12.62 3.84
N LEU A 130 13.88 -12.17 5.03
CA LEU A 130 14.07 -12.90 6.28
C LEU A 130 12.89 -13.83 6.61
N SER A 131 11.80 -13.73 5.85
CA SER A 131 10.56 -14.45 6.12
C SER A 131 10.59 -15.85 5.52
N ASP A 132 10.11 -16.84 6.27
CA ASP A 132 9.87 -18.18 5.73
C ASP A 132 8.64 -18.20 4.79
N SER A 133 8.43 -19.32 4.09
CA SER A 133 7.32 -19.46 3.14
C SER A 133 5.94 -19.27 3.77
N ALA A 134 5.75 -19.64 5.04
CA ALA A 134 4.47 -19.47 5.72
C ALA A 134 4.23 -18.00 6.08
N GLN A 135 5.27 -17.29 6.50
CA GLN A 135 5.25 -15.85 6.76
C GLN A 135 5.01 -15.06 5.46
N LEU A 136 5.72 -15.40 4.38
CA LEU A 136 5.50 -14.80 3.07
C LEU A 136 4.06 -15.00 2.58
N ASN A 137 3.54 -16.22 2.69
CA ASN A 137 2.13 -16.49 2.34
C ASN A 137 1.15 -15.73 3.25
N ARG A 138 1.48 -15.51 4.53
CA ARG A 138 0.63 -14.70 5.41
C ARG A 138 0.64 -13.23 5.02
N ILE A 139 1.81 -12.66 4.72
CA ILE A 139 1.99 -11.25 4.39
C ILE A 139 1.43 -10.95 3.00
N MET A 140 1.80 -11.73 2.00
CA MET A 140 1.51 -11.47 0.59
C MET A 140 0.28 -12.26 0.11
N GLY A 141 0.11 -13.49 0.57
CA GLY A 141 -0.99 -14.37 0.16
C GLY A 141 -1.16 -14.40 -1.35
N ASP A 142 -2.41 -14.28 -1.78
CA ASP A 142 -2.81 -14.17 -3.19
C ASP A 142 -3.15 -12.73 -3.59
N THR A 143 -2.60 -11.74 -2.88
CA THR A 143 -2.90 -10.31 -3.12
C THR A 143 -2.38 -9.80 -4.45
N GLY A 144 -1.37 -10.44 -5.04
CA GLY A 144 -0.79 -10.03 -6.31
C GLY A 144 0.73 -9.98 -6.27
N VAL A 145 1.31 -9.11 -7.09
CA VAL A 145 2.76 -8.89 -7.18
C VAL A 145 3.09 -7.45 -6.81
N PHE A 146 4.20 -7.25 -6.10
CA PHE A 146 4.66 -5.98 -5.56
C PHE A 146 5.98 -5.56 -6.22
#